data_AF-A0A4Q5C8W3-F1
#
_entry.id   AF-A0A4Q5C8W3-F1
#
_cell.length_a   1.000
_cell.length_b   1.000
_cell.length_c   1.000
_cell.angle_alpha   90.00
_cell.angle_beta   90.00
_cell.angle_gamma   90.00
#
_symmetry.space_group_name_H-M   'P 1'
#
loop_
_entity.id
_entity.type
_entity.pdbx_description
1 polymer ?
#
loop_
_entity_poly.entity_id
_entity_poly.type
_entity_poly.pdbx_seq_one_letter_code
_entity_poly.pdbx_strand_id
1 'polypeptide(L)'
;MLRITIPSTEFWDEAKQEFVYTKAQTLQLEHSLVSLSKWESRWNKPFLTKQEKTLEETIDYVKCMTLTQNVKSEVYNYLTNSNINEVNRYIALPMTATQFFEEKKSPGSKEQITAELVYYWMIVLNIPFECQKWHLNKLFTLIRVCDIKSRPPKKHSRREIMKRNAALNAARKKKWNTKG
;
A
#
# COMPACT_ATOMS: atom_id res chain seq x y z
N MET A 1 10.15 -1.94 6.08
CA MET A 1 9.88 -2.89 7.16
C MET A 1 9.58 -2.16 8.46
N LEU A 2 8.45 -2.48 9.08
CA LEU A 2 8.03 -1.97 10.37
C LEU A 2 8.50 -2.91 11.49
N ARG A 3 8.84 -2.36 12.66
CA ARG A 3 9.07 -3.14 13.88
C ARG A 3 8.10 -2.66 14.94
N ILE A 4 7.32 -3.58 15.50
CA ILE A 4 6.43 -3.29 16.63
C ILE A 4 6.80 -4.18 17.81
N THR A 5 6.62 -3.67 19.02
CA THR A 5 6.83 -4.45 20.25
C THR A 5 5.50 -4.65 20.94
N ILE A 6 5.12 -5.91 21.10
CA ILE A 6 3.95 -6.31 21.89
C ILE A 6 4.42 -6.38 23.34
N PRO A 7 3.82 -5.61 24.26
CA PRO A 7 4.25 -5.59 25.64
C PRO A 7 3.94 -6.91 26.33
N SER A 8 4.65 -7.20 27.42
CA SER A 8 4.26 -8.27 28.33
C SER A 8 2.93 -7.94 28.98
N THR A 9 2.03 -8.92 29.03
CA THR A 9 0.71 -8.83 29.63
C THR A 9 0.56 -9.92 30.69
N GLU A 10 -0.08 -9.55 31.80
CA GLU A 10 -0.51 -10.49 32.83
C GLU A 10 -1.93 -10.94 32.51
N PHE A 11 -2.21 -12.23 32.64
CA PHE A 11 -3.56 -12.76 32.59
C PHE A 11 -3.75 -13.86 33.61
N TRP A 12 -4.98 -14.03 34.06
CA TRP A 12 -5.35 -15.09 34.99
C TRP A 12 -5.63 -16.37 34.20
N ASP A 13 -4.88 -17.44 34.48
CA ASP A 13 -5.15 -18.78 33.94
C ASP A 13 -6.14 -19.49 34.87
N GLU A 14 -7.41 -19.56 34.48
CA GLU A 14 -8.47 -20.19 35.28
C GLU A 14 -8.21 -21.68 35.56
N ALA A 15 -7.52 -22.39 34.66
CA ALA A 15 -7.26 -23.81 34.81
C ALA A 15 -6.17 -24.07 35.87
N LYS A 16 -5.18 -23.19 35.96
CA LYS A 16 -4.09 -23.29 36.93
C LYS A 16 -4.29 -22.45 38.19
N GLN A 17 -5.29 -21.56 38.17
CA GLN A 17 -5.54 -20.58 39.22
C GLN A 17 -4.30 -19.75 39.56
N GLU A 18 -3.56 -19.31 38.54
CA GLU A 18 -2.35 -18.49 38.70
C GLU A 18 -2.29 -17.34 37.69
N PHE A 19 -1.57 -16.28 38.06
CA PHE A 19 -1.24 -15.20 37.12
C PHE A 19 -0.10 -15.64 36.21
N VAL A 20 -0.35 -15.65 34.91
CA VAL A 20 0.64 -15.98 33.88
C VAL A 20 1.06 -14.71 33.15
N TYR A 21 2.37 -14.59 32.91
CA TYR A 21 2.96 -13.45 32.21
C TYR A 21 3.36 -13.84 30.79
N THR A 22 2.88 -13.08 29.79
CA THR A 22 3.42 -13.16 28.44
C THR A 22 4.75 -12.41 28.37
N LYS A 23 5.67 -12.90 27.55
CA LYS A 23 6.94 -12.21 27.32
C LYS A 23 6.73 -11.11 26.28
N ALA A 24 7.34 -9.94 26.52
CA ALA A 24 7.39 -8.90 25.50
C ALA A 24 8.06 -9.44 24.23
N GLN A 25 7.44 -9.20 23.07
CA GLN A 25 7.91 -9.75 21.80
C GLN A 25 7.94 -8.68 20.73
N THR A 26 9.06 -8.60 20.01
CA THR A 26 9.21 -7.67 18.88
C THR A 26 8.95 -8.40 17.57
N LEU A 27 8.00 -7.89 16.78
CA LEU A 27 7.63 -8.41 15.47
C LEU A 27 8.17 -7.51 14.37
N GLN A 28 8.70 -8.14 13.32
CA GLN A 28 9.06 -7.46 12.08
C GLN A 28 7.95 -7.70 11.06
N LEU A 29 7.40 -6.62 10.52
CA LEU A 29 6.26 -6.64 9.62
C LEU A 29 6.60 -5.98 8.27
N GLU A 30 6.07 -6.51 7.19
CA GLU A 30 6.17 -5.89 5.86
C GLU A 30 4.83 -5.95 5.13
N HIS A 31 4.38 -4.79 4.66
CA HIS A 31 3.17 -4.65 3.86
C HIS A 31 3.55 -4.87 2.40
N SER A 32 3.49 -6.12 1.93
CA SER A 32 4.03 -6.54 0.64
C SER A 32 2.96 -7.20 -0.24
N LEU A 33 3.29 -7.47 -1.51
CA LEU A 33 2.41 -8.25 -2.37
C LEU A 33 2.23 -9.68 -1.83
N VAL A 34 3.27 -10.25 -1.21
CA VAL A 34 3.18 -11.56 -0.54
C VAL A 34 2.15 -11.54 0.60
N SER A 35 2.22 -10.55 1.49
CA SER A 35 1.26 -10.47 2.61
C SER A 35 -0.16 -10.21 2.13
N LEU A 36 -0.32 -9.39 1.07
CA LEU A 36 -1.61 -9.17 0.42
C LEU A 36 -2.18 -10.47 -0.16
N SER A 37 -1.40 -11.19 -0.98
CA SER A 37 -1.83 -12.45 -1.60
C SER A 37 -2.23 -13.50 -0.56
N LYS A 38 -1.43 -13.69 0.51
CA LYS A 38 -1.77 -14.61 1.62
C LYS A 38 -3.12 -14.30 2.26
N TRP A 39 -3.41 -13.01 2.47
CA TRP A 39 -4.66 -12.58 3.09
C TRP A 39 -5.85 -12.79 2.14
N GLU A 40 -5.71 -12.40 0.87
CA GLU A 40 -6.77 -12.59 -0.13
C GLU A 40 -7.11 -14.06 -0.32
N SER A 41 -6.10 -14.96 -0.36
CA SER A 41 -6.33 -16.41 -0.41
C SER A 41 -7.02 -16.97 0.83
N ARG A 42 -6.82 -16.38 2.00
CA ARG A 42 -7.47 -16.81 3.24
C ARG A 42 -8.93 -16.40 3.29
N TRP A 43 -9.22 -15.15 2.94
CA TRP A 43 -10.55 -14.55 3.09
C TRP A 43 -11.41 -14.68 1.83
N ASN A 44 -10.82 -15.05 0.68
CA ASN A 44 -11.46 -15.07 -0.64
C ASN A 44 -12.11 -13.71 -0.98
N LYS A 45 -11.46 -12.62 -0.57
CA LYS A 45 -11.91 -11.24 -0.76
C LYS A 45 -10.76 -10.36 -1.23
N PRO A 46 -11.04 -9.35 -2.07
CA PRO A 46 -10.03 -8.35 -2.43
C PRO A 46 -9.66 -7.48 -1.23
N PHE A 47 -8.35 -7.27 -1.01
CA PHE A 47 -7.84 -6.46 0.10
C PHE A 47 -7.99 -4.96 -0.15
N LEU A 48 -7.76 -4.51 -1.39
CA LEU A 48 -7.74 -3.10 -1.79
C LEU A 48 -9.15 -2.60 -2.13
N THR A 49 -10.02 -2.58 -1.13
CA THR A 49 -11.39 -2.10 -1.23
C THR A 49 -11.63 -0.88 -0.33
N LYS A 50 -12.73 -0.17 -0.58
CA LYS A 50 -13.21 0.90 0.31
C LYS A 50 -13.95 0.37 1.54
N GLN A 51 -14.24 -0.92 1.58
CA GLN A 51 -14.95 -1.53 2.69
C GLN A 51 -14.02 -1.62 3.89
N GLU A 52 -14.53 -1.23 5.06
CA GLU A 52 -13.83 -1.39 6.32
C GLU A 52 -13.66 -2.88 6.62
N LYS A 53 -12.46 -3.24 7.10
CA LYS A 53 -12.13 -4.62 7.47
C LYS A 53 -12.58 -4.87 8.90
N THR A 54 -13.01 -6.09 9.19
CA THR A 54 -13.31 -6.48 10.57
C THR A 54 -12.04 -6.50 11.41
N LEU A 55 -12.20 -6.54 12.74
CA LEU A 55 -11.05 -6.68 13.64
C LEU A 55 -10.28 -7.97 13.36
N GLU A 56 -10.99 -9.08 13.13
CA GLU A 56 -10.38 -10.37 12.76
C GLU A 56 -9.59 -10.29 11.46
N GLU A 57 -10.18 -9.69 10.42
CA GLU A 57 -9.54 -9.46 9.13
C GLU A 57 -8.26 -8.62 9.28
N THR A 58 -8.30 -7.60 10.15
CA THR A 58 -7.17 -6.71 10.44
C THR A 58 -6.05 -7.45 11.18
N ILE A 59 -6.38 -8.21 12.22
CA ILE A 59 -5.42 -9.02 12.98
C ILE A 59 -4.78 -10.08 12.08
N ASP A 60 -5.57 -10.75 11.26
CA ASP A 60 -5.06 -11.73 10.31
C ASP A 60 -4.17 -11.09 9.25
N TYR A 61 -4.44 -9.85 8.86
CA TYR A 61 -3.52 -9.13 7.99
C TYR A 61 -2.16 -8.86 8.65
N VAL A 62 -2.14 -8.49 9.92
CA VAL A 62 -0.89 -8.34 10.69
C VAL A 62 -0.11 -9.66 10.73
N LYS A 63 -0.80 -10.79 10.89
CA LYS A 63 -0.17 -12.12 10.80
C LYS A 63 0.44 -12.36 9.41
N CYS A 64 -0.29 -12.05 8.34
CA CYS A 64 0.21 -12.19 6.97
C CYS A 64 1.43 -11.30 6.67
N MET A 65 1.52 -10.11 7.29
CA MET A 65 2.66 -9.19 7.19
C MET A 65 3.89 -9.64 8.00
N THR A 66 3.73 -10.56 8.94
CA THR A 66 4.81 -10.90 9.89
C THR A 66 5.92 -11.70 9.21
N LEU A 67 7.15 -11.22 9.35
CA LEU A 67 8.38 -11.83 8.86
C LEU A 67 9.11 -12.63 9.94
N THR A 68 8.92 -12.25 11.22
CA THR A 68 9.47 -12.98 12.36
C THR A 68 8.96 -14.42 12.35
N GLN A 69 9.88 -15.39 12.43
CA GLN A 69 9.54 -16.81 12.40
C GLN A 69 9.09 -17.31 13.78
N ASN A 70 8.34 -18.43 13.81
CA ASN A 70 7.92 -19.15 15.02
C ASN A 70 7.16 -18.28 16.06
N VAL A 71 6.36 -17.32 15.59
CA VAL A 71 5.49 -16.50 16.44
C VAL A 71 4.20 -17.28 16.74
N LYS A 72 3.89 -17.48 18.03
CA LYS A 72 2.64 -18.11 18.44
C LYS A 72 1.44 -17.23 18.07
N SER A 73 0.34 -17.84 17.63
CA SER A 73 -0.89 -17.10 17.24
C SER A 73 -1.48 -16.26 18.38
N GLU A 74 -1.32 -16.70 19.63
CA GLU A 74 -1.78 -16.00 20.82
C GLU A 74 -1.17 -14.60 20.96
N VAL A 75 0.06 -14.40 20.48
CA VAL A 75 0.78 -13.13 20.58
C VAL A 75 0.01 -11.99 19.92
N TYR A 76 -0.69 -12.27 18.81
CA TYR A 76 -1.47 -11.27 18.08
C TYR A 76 -2.74 -10.84 18.81
N ASN A 77 -3.23 -11.63 19.78
CA ASN A 77 -4.39 -11.26 20.59
C ASN A 77 -4.05 -10.13 21.59
N TYR A 78 -2.76 -9.92 21.87
CA TYR A 78 -2.27 -8.86 22.76
C TYR A 78 -1.81 -7.62 22.00
N LEU A 79 -2.16 -7.48 20.72
CA LEU A 79 -1.91 -6.25 19.97
C LEU A 79 -2.67 -5.08 20.60
N THR A 80 -1.93 -4.06 21.01
CA THR A 80 -2.52 -2.84 21.53
C THR A 80 -3.08 -1.97 20.40
N ASN A 81 -4.02 -1.07 20.73
CA ASN A 81 -4.50 -0.07 19.77
C ASN A 81 -3.36 0.80 19.20
N SER A 82 -2.31 1.06 19.99
CA SER A 82 -1.12 1.76 19.53
C SER A 82 -0.42 1.00 18.40
N ASN A 83 -0.25 -0.32 18.56
CA ASN A 83 0.35 -1.19 17.55
C ASN A 83 -0.48 -1.19 16.26
N ILE A 84 -1.81 -1.28 16.37
CA ILE A 84 -2.71 -1.26 15.20
C ILE A 84 -2.60 0.08 14.46
N ASN A 85 -2.59 1.19 15.20
CA ASN A 85 -2.43 2.54 14.62
C ASN A 85 -1.08 2.69 13.90
N GLU A 86 -0.01 2.15 14.49
CA GLU A 86 1.32 2.17 13.87
C GLU A 86 1.38 1.33 12.59
N VAL A 87 0.76 0.15 12.57
CA VAL A 87 0.64 -0.68 11.37
C VAL A 87 -0.16 0.03 10.29
N ASN A 88 -1.32 0.61 10.63
CA ASN A 88 -2.15 1.35 9.67
C ASN A 88 -1.40 2.55 9.07
N ARG A 89 -0.67 3.30 9.91
CA ARG A 89 0.19 4.39 9.46
C ARG A 89 1.25 3.89 8.50
N TYR A 90 1.90 2.77 8.82
CA TYR A 90 2.92 2.16 7.97
C TYR A 90 2.37 1.74 6.60
N ILE A 91 1.21 1.06 6.56
CA ILE A 91 0.52 0.67 5.32
C ILE A 91 0.24 1.89 4.43
N ALA A 92 -0.13 3.02 5.04
CA ALA A 92 -0.43 4.25 4.31
C ALA A 92 0.81 5.01 3.79
N LEU A 93 2.03 4.63 4.18
CA LEU A 93 3.23 5.35 3.74
C LEU A 93 3.47 5.19 2.24
N PRO A 94 3.79 6.28 1.51
CA PRO A 94 4.05 6.21 0.07
C PRO A 94 5.32 5.40 -0.26
N MET A 95 6.29 5.36 0.65
CA MET A 95 7.56 4.61 0.52
C MET A 95 8.38 4.97 -0.72
N THR A 96 8.16 6.17 -1.27
CA THR A 96 8.85 6.71 -2.43
C THR A 96 8.81 8.24 -2.45
N ALA A 97 9.78 8.86 -3.13
CA ALA A 97 9.79 10.29 -3.43
C ALA A 97 9.12 10.63 -4.78
N THR A 98 8.77 9.63 -5.60
CA THR A 98 8.16 9.85 -6.92
C THR A 98 6.82 10.55 -6.79
N GLN A 99 6.71 11.74 -7.36
CA GLN A 99 5.47 12.49 -7.45
C GLN A 99 4.86 12.32 -8.85
N PHE A 100 3.56 12.08 -8.91
CA PHE A 100 2.82 12.04 -10.17
C PHE A 100 1.95 13.28 -10.28
N PHE A 101 2.15 14.08 -11.31
CA PHE A 101 1.26 15.19 -11.61
C PHE A 101 -0.04 14.64 -12.20
N GLU A 102 -1.18 14.93 -11.57
CA GLU A 102 -2.48 14.48 -12.05
C GLU A 102 -2.81 15.11 -13.40
N GLU A 103 -2.81 14.30 -14.45
CA GLU A 103 -3.65 14.59 -15.61
C GLU A 103 -5.08 14.17 -15.25
N LYS A 104 -6.06 15.06 -15.50
CA LYS A 104 -7.49 14.82 -15.23
C LYS A 104 -7.86 13.39 -15.63
N LYS A 105 -8.10 12.53 -14.64
CA LYS A 105 -8.50 11.15 -14.87
C LYS A 105 -9.85 11.16 -15.58
N SER A 106 -9.90 10.56 -16.77
CA SER A 106 -11.16 10.14 -17.36
C SER A 106 -11.85 9.17 -16.39
N PRO A 107 -13.18 9.23 -16.23
CA PRO A 107 -13.93 8.30 -15.38
C PRO A 107 -13.94 6.93 -16.06
N GLY A 108 -12.87 6.16 -15.92
CA GLY A 108 -12.67 4.87 -16.57
C GLY A 108 -12.46 3.77 -15.55
N SER A 109 -13.34 2.77 -15.61
CA SER A 109 -13.37 1.45 -14.95
C SER A 109 -12.76 1.34 -13.54
N LYS A 110 -13.63 1.07 -12.55
CA LYS A 110 -13.23 0.61 -11.22
C LYS A 110 -12.87 -0.88 -11.28
N GLU A 111 -11.82 -1.24 -12.02
CA GLU A 111 -11.33 -2.61 -11.97
C GLU A 111 -10.86 -2.90 -10.55
N GLN A 112 -11.39 -3.98 -9.96
CA GLN A 112 -11.00 -4.39 -8.62
C GLN A 112 -9.58 -4.92 -8.66
N ILE A 113 -8.68 -4.31 -7.89
CA ILE A 113 -7.28 -4.74 -7.82
C ILE A 113 -7.17 -5.91 -6.85
N THR A 114 -6.68 -7.06 -7.33
CA THR A 114 -6.31 -8.26 -6.56
C THR A 114 -4.81 -8.57 -6.74
N ALA A 115 -4.26 -9.47 -5.95
CA ALA A 115 -2.87 -9.92 -6.04
C ALA A 115 -2.51 -10.40 -7.46
N GLU A 116 -3.37 -11.20 -8.09
CA GLU A 116 -3.14 -11.77 -9.42
C GLU A 116 -3.03 -10.67 -10.48
N LEU A 117 -3.84 -9.62 -10.36
CA LEU A 117 -3.75 -8.47 -11.27
C LEU A 117 -2.42 -7.73 -11.09
N VAL A 118 -1.93 -7.60 -9.86
CA VAL A 118 -0.60 -7.01 -9.60
C VAL A 118 0.52 -7.90 -10.16
N TYR A 119 0.43 -9.22 -9.99
CA TYR A 119 1.39 -10.16 -10.60
C TYR A 119 1.35 -10.10 -12.13
N TYR A 120 0.16 -10.00 -12.73
CA TYR A 120 0.01 -9.78 -14.17
C TYR A 120 0.74 -8.51 -14.61
N TRP A 121 0.55 -7.38 -13.92
CA TRP A 121 1.29 -6.15 -14.23
C TRP A 121 2.80 -6.32 -14.10
N MET A 122 3.28 -7.05 -13.08
CA MET A 122 4.70 -7.36 -12.94
C MET A 122 5.23 -8.13 -14.15
N ILE A 123 4.51 -9.15 -14.62
CA ILE A 123 4.90 -9.95 -15.77
C ILE A 123 4.94 -9.11 -17.05
N VAL A 124 3.86 -8.37 -17.35
CA VAL A 124 3.76 -7.55 -18.57
C VAL A 124 4.83 -6.47 -18.63
N LEU A 125 5.18 -5.89 -17.47
CA LEU A 125 6.18 -4.84 -17.37
C LEU A 125 7.60 -5.37 -17.13
N ASN A 126 7.80 -6.69 -17.17
CA ASN A 126 9.08 -7.37 -16.90
C ASN A 126 9.70 -6.96 -15.55
N ILE A 127 8.87 -6.80 -14.52
CA ILE A 127 9.31 -6.47 -13.17
C ILE A 127 9.76 -7.76 -12.47
N PRO A 128 10.98 -7.79 -11.90
CA PRO A 128 11.49 -8.96 -11.19
C PRO A 128 10.62 -9.35 -9.99
N PHE A 129 10.42 -10.66 -9.76
CA PHE A 129 9.56 -11.15 -8.68
C PHE A 129 10.12 -10.86 -7.28
N GLU A 130 11.39 -10.48 -7.12
CA GLU A 130 11.93 -10.04 -5.84
C GLU A 130 11.19 -8.80 -5.30
N CYS A 131 10.67 -7.96 -6.20
CA CYS A 131 9.88 -6.77 -5.84
C CYS A 131 8.56 -7.11 -5.14
N GLN A 132 8.07 -8.37 -5.20
CA GLN A 132 6.87 -8.79 -4.48
C GLN A 132 7.03 -8.68 -2.95
N LYS A 133 8.28 -8.68 -2.45
CA LYS A 133 8.63 -8.54 -1.03
C LYS A 133 8.80 -7.08 -0.60
N TRP A 134 8.79 -6.14 -1.54
CA TRP A 134 8.88 -4.72 -1.21
C TRP A 134 7.58 -4.24 -0.58
N HIS A 135 7.64 -3.05 0.03
CA HIS A 135 6.44 -2.36 0.43
C HIS A 135 5.49 -2.16 -0.76
N LEU A 136 4.21 -2.46 -0.58
CA LEU A 136 3.23 -2.53 -1.66
C LEU A 136 3.10 -1.19 -2.40
N ASN A 137 3.05 -0.06 -1.68
CA ASN A 137 2.99 1.27 -2.31
C ASN A 137 4.24 1.59 -3.16
N LYS A 138 5.41 1.06 -2.77
CA LYS A 138 6.63 1.20 -3.57
C LYS A 138 6.55 0.37 -4.85
N LEU A 139 6.01 -0.86 -4.76
CA LEU A 139 5.75 -1.70 -5.93
C LEU A 139 4.73 -1.06 -6.88
N PHE A 140 3.61 -0.53 -6.37
CA PHE A 140 2.64 0.19 -7.19
C PHE A 140 3.22 1.42 -7.87
N THR A 141 4.10 2.14 -7.17
CA THR A 141 4.82 3.26 -7.78
C THR A 141 5.71 2.78 -8.93
N LEU A 142 6.46 1.70 -8.75
CA LEU A 142 7.30 1.13 -9.80
C LEU A 142 6.47 0.70 -11.01
N ILE A 143 5.39 -0.05 -10.79
CA ILE A 143 4.43 -0.46 -11.82
C ILE A 143 3.95 0.77 -12.61
N ARG A 144 3.53 1.82 -11.90
CA ARG A 144 3.05 3.06 -12.54
C ARG A 144 4.14 3.77 -13.34
N VAL A 145 5.38 3.81 -12.86
CA VAL A 145 6.51 4.39 -13.60
C VAL A 145 6.80 3.59 -14.86
N CYS A 146 6.90 2.27 -14.75
CA CYS A 146 7.13 1.38 -15.89
C CYS A 146 6.02 1.50 -16.93
N ASP A 147 4.74 1.51 -16.50
CA ASP A 147 3.58 1.71 -17.37
C ASP A 147 3.60 3.07 -18.09
N ILE A 148 3.94 4.16 -17.40
CA ILE A 148 4.06 5.49 -18.05
C ILE A 148 5.18 5.50 -19.09
N LYS A 149 6.30 4.82 -18.81
CA LYS A 149 7.48 4.80 -19.69
C LYS A 149 7.36 3.83 -20.85
N SER A 150 6.58 2.76 -20.71
CA SER A 150 6.31 1.78 -21.78
C SER A 150 5.27 2.27 -22.78
N ARG A 151 4.41 3.21 -22.38
CA ARG A 151 3.40 3.80 -23.27
C ARG A 151 4.06 4.70 -24.33
N PRO A 152 3.56 4.67 -25.58
CA PRO A 152 3.98 5.65 -26.58
C PRO A 152 3.62 7.06 -26.10
N PRO A 153 4.45 8.07 -26.41
CA PRO A 153 4.20 9.45 -25.98
C PRO A 153 2.81 9.90 -26.45
N LYS A 154 2.02 10.46 -25.53
CA LYS A 154 0.68 10.96 -25.84
C LYS A 154 0.77 11.97 -26.97
N LYS A 155 0.15 11.66 -28.11
CA LYS A 155 -0.06 12.62 -29.20
C LYS A 155 -1.10 13.62 -28.72
N HIS A 156 -0.67 14.83 -28.36
CA HIS A 156 -1.60 15.91 -28.04
C HIS A 156 -2.41 16.29 -29.29
N SER A 157 -3.71 16.47 -29.12
CA SER A 157 -4.54 17.00 -30.19
C SER A 157 -4.13 18.45 -30.51
N ARG A 158 -4.30 18.90 -31.76
CA ARG A 158 -4.03 20.30 -32.15
C ARG A 158 -4.77 21.29 -31.24
N ARG A 159 -5.99 20.95 -30.82
CA ARG A 159 -6.82 21.77 -29.93
C ARG A 159 -6.22 21.93 -28.53
N GLU A 160 -5.68 20.87 -27.96
CA GLU A 160 -5.01 20.93 -26.65
C GLU A 160 -3.71 21.73 -26.70
N ILE A 161 -2.94 21.58 -27.78
CA ILE A 161 -1.71 22.36 -28.03
C ILE A 161 -2.07 23.85 -28.11
N MET A 162 -3.09 24.21 -28.90
CA MET A 162 -3.55 25.60 -29.02
C MET A 162 -4.03 26.17 -27.68
N LYS A 163 -4.82 25.41 -26.91
CA LYS A 163 -5.30 25.84 -25.59
C LYS A 163 -4.15 26.06 -24.60
N ARG A 164 -3.16 25.16 -24.58
CA ARG A 164 -1.96 25.28 -23.74
C ARG A 164 -1.15 26.51 -24.12
N ASN A 165 -0.92 26.73 -25.42
CA ASN A 165 -0.17 27.88 -25.92
C ASN A 165 -0.88 29.20 -25.61
N ALA A 166 -2.21 29.26 -25.75
CA ALA A 166 -3.00 30.42 -25.37
C ALA A 166 -2.87 30.74 -23.87
N ALA A 167 -2.94 29.73 -22.99
CA ALA A 167 -2.76 29.90 -21.56
C ALA A 167 -1.34 30.39 -21.19
N LEU A 168 -0.31 29.83 -21.83
CA LEU A 168 1.07 30.29 -21.65
C LEU A 168 1.28 31.73 -22.13
N ASN A 169 0.71 32.09 -23.28
CA ASN A 169 0.79 33.45 -23.80
C ASN A 169 0.06 34.45 -22.89
N ALA A 170 -1.11 34.10 -22.36
CA ALA A 170 -1.80 34.93 -21.38
C ALA A 170 -0.99 35.12 -20.09
N ALA A 171 -0.36 34.06 -19.58
CA ALA A 171 0.51 34.14 -18.41
C ALA A 171 1.76 35.01 -18.65
N ARG A 172 2.37 34.91 -19.84
CA ARG A 172 3.51 35.74 -20.24
C ARG A 172 3.13 37.21 -20.35
N LYS A 173 2.02 37.53 -21.03
CA LYS A 173 1.47 38.88 -21.13
C LYS A 173 1.22 39.50 -19.77
N LYS A 174 0.63 38.73 -18.83
CA LYS A 174 0.43 39.16 -17.44
C LYS A 174 1.74 39.40 -16.70
N LYS A 175 2.75 38.54 -16.88
CA LYS A 175 4.05 38.69 -16.23
C LYS A 175 4.85 39.90 -16.75
N TRP A 176 4.71 40.22 -18.03
CA TRP A 176 5.49 41.28 -18.70
C TRP A 176 4.69 42.58 -18.87
N ASN A 177 3.43 42.61 -18.40
CA ASN A 177 2.47 43.71 -18.61
C ASN A 177 2.35 44.17 -20.06
N THR A 178 2.48 43.24 -21.02
CA THR A 178 2.34 43.54 -22.45
C THR A 178 0.97 43.11 -22.97
N LYS A 179 0.45 43.86 -23.94
CA LYS A 179 -0.79 43.51 -24.67
C LYS A 179 -0.52 42.65 -25.91
N GLY A 180 0.73 42.66 -26.39
CA GLY A 180 1.28 41.87 -27.48
C GLY A 180 2.52 41.15 -26.98
#